data_AF-A0A835F3E0-F1
#
_entry.id   AF-A0A835F3E0-F1
#
_cell.length_a   1.000
_cell.length_b   1.000
_cell.length_c   1.000
_cell.angle_alpha   90.00
_cell.angle_beta   90.00
_cell.angle_gamma   90.00
#
_symmetry.space_group_name_H-M   'P 1'
#
loop_
_entity.id
_entity.type
_entity.pdbx_description
1 polymer ?
#
loop_
_entity_poly.entity_id
_entity_poly.type
_entity_poly.pdbx_seq_one_letter_code
_entity_poly.pdbx_strand_id
1 'polypeptide(L)'
;MGSLGGGAGAMVGLPALDVALAFPQATPASSLFPPAVSDYYQFDDLLTDDEKALRQKVRGIMEKEIAPIMTQYWEKAEFPFHAIPKLATLGLAAGITKGYGCPGLSLTANAISTAEVARVDASCSTFILVHASLVMPTIGKSNIASFPFTLYALTEPDYGSDASSLRTAATKV
;
A
#
# COMPACT_ATOMS: atom_id res chain seq x y z
N MET A 1 1.44 30.36 24.85
CA MET A 1 0.66 30.39 23.60
C MET A 1 0.10 29.00 23.41
N GLY A 2 -1.19 28.84 23.71
CA GLY A 2 -1.84 27.54 23.88
C GLY A 2 -2.11 26.84 22.55
N SER A 3 -1.97 25.52 22.60
CA SER A 3 -2.31 24.53 21.57
C SER A 3 -3.73 24.71 21.04
N LEU A 4 -3.87 24.86 19.72
CA LEU A 4 -5.14 24.74 19.00
C LEU A 4 -5.39 23.24 18.77
N GLY A 5 -6.12 22.63 19.70
CA GLY A 5 -6.64 21.26 19.56
C GLY A 5 -7.63 21.19 18.40
N GLY A 6 -7.31 20.33 17.43
CA GLY A 6 -8.19 19.97 16.33
C GLY A 6 -9.42 19.21 16.82
N GLY A 7 -10.58 19.62 16.32
CA GLY A 7 -11.86 19.01 16.65
C GLY A 7 -12.97 19.65 15.81
N ALA A 8 -12.82 19.63 14.49
CA ALA A 8 -13.89 20.03 13.57
C ALA A 8 -14.64 18.76 13.10
N GLY A 9 -15.50 18.23 13.97
CA GLY A 9 -16.38 17.10 13.66
C GLY A 9 -17.67 17.19 14.47
N ALA A 10 -18.77 17.59 13.81
CA ALA A 10 -20.16 17.71 14.28
C ALA A 10 -20.45 18.70 15.43
N MET A 11 -21.26 19.73 15.15
CA MET A 11 -21.70 20.81 16.06
C MET A 11 -22.52 20.34 17.30
N VAL A 12 -22.76 19.04 17.50
CA VAL A 12 -23.68 18.51 18.54
C VAL A 12 -23.08 17.34 19.37
N GLY A 13 -21.84 16.91 19.10
CA GLY A 13 -21.15 15.91 19.95
C GLY A 13 -21.77 14.50 19.98
N LEU A 14 -22.69 14.17 19.06
CA LEU A 14 -23.26 12.83 18.92
C LEU A 14 -22.34 11.95 18.04
N PRO A 15 -22.25 10.63 18.30
CA PRO A 15 -21.52 9.72 17.44
C PRO A 15 -22.17 9.61 16.06
N ALA A 16 -21.38 9.24 15.05
CA ALA A 16 -21.90 8.90 13.73
C ALA A 16 -22.87 7.71 13.82
N LEU A 17 -23.93 7.74 13.00
CA LEU A 17 -24.87 6.64 12.88
C LEU A 17 -24.20 5.42 12.26
N ASP A 18 -24.53 4.22 12.74
CA ASP A 18 -24.06 2.98 12.15
C ASP A 18 -24.47 2.88 10.66
N VAL A 19 -23.53 2.51 9.79
CA VAL A 19 -23.75 2.49 8.33
C VAL A 19 -24.86 1.50 7.94
N ALA A 20 -25.00 0.37 8.62
CA ALA A 20 -26.06 -0.60 8.33
C ALA A 20 -27.45 -0.05 8.64
N LEU A 21 -27.56 0.90 9.58
CA LEU A 21 -28.81 1.62 9.86
C LEU A 21 -29.01 2.82 8.91
N ALA A 22 -27.94 3.53 8.60
CA ALA A 22 -27.98 4.73 7.75
C ALA A 22 -28.30 4.40 6.29
N PHE A 23 -27.77 3.28 5.77
CA PHE A 23 -27.91 2.87 4.37
C PHE A 23 -28.02 1.34 4.22
N PRO A 24 -29.13 0.72 4.66
CA PRO A 24 -29.30 -0.73 4.70
C PRO A 24 -29.32 -1.43 3.32
N GLN A 25 -29.38 -0.67 2.22
CA GLN A 25 -29.53 -1.18 0.87
C GLN A 25 -28.21 -1.63 0.23
N ALA A 26 -27.07 -1.22 0.79
CA ALA A 26 -25.76 -1.59 0.27
C ALA A 26 -24.78 -1.96 1.38
N THR A 27 -23.79 -2.75 1.00
CA THR A 27 -22.77 -3.27 1.90
C THR A 27 -21.52 -2.37 1.82
N PRO A 28 -21.04 -1.80 2.94
CA PRO A 28 -19.81 -1.03 2.93
C PRO A 28 -18.60 -1.94 2.75
N ALA A 29 -17.57 -1.43 2.08
CA ALA A 29 -16.31 -2.15 1.80
C ALA A 29 -15.59 -2.63 3.07
N SER A 30 -15.81 -1.98 4.21
CA SER A 30 -15.26 -2.38 5.51
C SER A 30 -15.92 -3.60 6.13
N SER A 31 -17.17 -3.90 5.75
CA SER A 31 -17.89 -5.09 6.24
C SER A 31 -17.68 -6.30 5.34
N LEU A 32 -17.71 -6.08 4.02
CA LEU A 32 -17.47 -7.08 2.99
C LEU A 32 -16.94 -6.36 1.76
N PHE A 33 -15.69 -6.66 1.39
CA PHE A 33 -15.11 -6.11 0.17
C PHE A 33 -15.78 -6.75 -1.06
N PRO A 34 -16.10 -5.98 -2.11
CA PRO A 34 -16.83 -6.51 -3.27
C PRO A 34 -16.04 -7.61 -4.00
N PRO A 35 -16.74 -8.61 -4.55
CA PRO A 35 -16.11 -9.65 -5.35
C PRO A 35 -15.44 -9.06 -6.59
N ALA A 36 -14.37 -9.69 -7.05
CA ALA A 36 -13.60 -9.24 -8.21
C ALA A 36 -14.29 -9.58 -9.54
N VAL A 37 -15.38 -8.88 -9.86
CA VAL A 37 -16.12 -9.02 -11.12
C VAL A 37 -15.54 -8.19 -12.28
N SER A 38 -14.48 -7.41 -12.00
CA SER A 38 -13.81 -6.57 -13.01
C SER A 38 -12.95 -7.38 -13.99
N ASP A 39 -12.63 -8.63 -13.68
CA ASP A 39 -11.81 -9.52 -14.49
C ASP A 39 -12.62 -10.16 -15.64
N TYR A 40 -13.08 -9.31 -16.56
CA TYR A 40 -14.03 -9.69 -17.62
C TYR A 40 -13.39 -10.53 -18.73
N TYR A 41 -12.09 -10.34 -18.98
CA TYR A 41 -11.32 -11.03 -20.02
C TYR A 41 -10.49 -12.20 -19.49
N GLN A 42 -10.78 -12.69 -18.28
CA GLN A 42 -10.15 -13.87 -17.70
C GLN A 42 -8.61 -13.74 -17.66
N PHE A 43 -8.10 -12.67 -17.06
CA PHE A 43 -6.67 -12.39 -16.98
C PHE A 43 -5.86 -13.50 -16.30
N ASP A 44 -6.49 -14.37 -15.52
CA ASP A 44 -5.86 -15.57 -14.98
C ASP A 44 -5.29 -16.49 -16.08
N ASP A 45 -5.82 -16.48 -17.32
CA ASP A 45 -5.27 -17.27 -18.42
C ASP A 45 -3.90 -16.77 -18.90
N LEU A 46 -3.54 -15.52 -18.56
CA LEU A 46 -2.25 -14.90 -18.87
C LEU A 46 -1.22 -15.07 -17.74
N LEU A 47 -1.61 -15.69 -16.63
CA LEU A 47 -0.77 -15.86 -15.45
C LEU A 47 -0.33 -17.32 -15.29
N THR A 48 0.87 -17.50 -14.76
CA THR A 48 1.32 -18.81 -14.24
C THR A 48 0.54 -19.19 -12.98
N ASP A 49 0.54 -20.48 -12.63
CA ASP A 49 -0.16 -20.95 -11.42
C ASP A 49 0.38 -20.31 -10.13
N ASP A 50 1.70 -20.08 -10.07
CA ASP A 50 2.34 -19.39 -8.93
C ASP A 50 1.89 -17.93 -8.83
N GLU A 51 1.75 -17.24 -9.97
CA GLU A 51 1.24 -15.86 -10.03
C GLU A 51 -0.23 -15.78 -9.61
N LYS A 52 -1.07 -16.74 -10.03
CA LYS A 52 -2.46 -16.85 -9.58
C LYS A 52 -2.55 -17.10 -8.08
N ALA A 53 -1.74 -18.03 -7.57
CA ALA A 53 -1.71 -18.35 -6.15
C ALA A 53 -1.30 -17.13 -5.30
N LEU A 54 -0.29 -16.38 -5.75
CA LEU A 54 0.13 -15.15 -5.09
C LEU A 54 -0.95 -14.07 -5.15
N ARG A 55 -1.58 -13.85 -6.31
CA ARG A 55 -2.71 -12.93 -6.50
C ARG A 55 -3.83 -13.21 -5.49
N GLN A 56 -4.26 -14.46 -5.36
CA GLN A 56 -5.30 -14.87 -4.42
C GLN A 56 -4.89 -14.69 -2.97
N LYS A 57 -3.63 -15.02 -2.62
CA LYS A 57 -3.08 -14.79 -1.27
C LYS A 57 -3.11 -13.31 -0.89
N VAL A 58 -2.66 -12.43 -1.79
CA VAL A 58 -2.66 -10.97 -1.56
C VAL A 58 -4.09 -10.47 -1.38
N ARG A 59 -4.99 -10.84 -2.29
CA ARG A 59 -6.42 -10.48 -2.22
C ARG A 59 -7.02 -10.86 -0.86
N GLY A 60 -6.88 -12.12 -0.46
CA GLY A 60 -7.44 -12.61 0.80
C GLY A 60 -6.91 -11.89 2.03
N ILE A 61 -5.62 -11.56 2.07
CA ILE A 61 -5.05 -10.78 3.18
C ILE A 61 -5.56 -9.34 3.18
N MET A 62 -5.60 -8.68 2.01
CA MET A 62 -6.03 -7.28 1.93
C MET A 62 -7.51 -7.11 2.28
N GLU A 63 -8.39 -7.96 1.73
CA GLU A 63 -9.82 -7.92 2.03
C GLU A 63 -10.12 -8.25 3.49
N LYS A 64 -9.36 -9.16 4.11
CA LYS A 64 -9.60 -9.59 5.49
C LYS A 64 -9.02 -8.64 6.52
N GLU A 65 -7.82 -8.10 6.27
CA GLU A 65 -7.01 -7.44 7.30
C GLU A 65 -6.97 -5.92 7.12
N ILE A 66 -7.11 -5.42 5.87
CA ILE A 66 -7.01 -3.99 5.56
C ILE A 66 -8.39 -3.37 5.32
N ALA A 67 -9.26 -4.01 4.52
CA ALA A 67 -10.57 -3.45 4.20
C ALA A 67 -11.40 -3.03 5.44
N PRO A 68 -11.41 -3.81 6.55
CA PRO A 68 -12.20 -3.43 7.74
C PRO A 68 -11.71 -2.17 8.45
N ILE A 69 -10.43 -1.82 8.32
CA ILE A 69 -9.80 -0.72 9.07
C ILE A 69 -9.49 0.51 8.20
N MET A 70 -9.43 0.35 6.87
CA MET A 70 -8.92 1.37 5.96
C MET A 70 -9.64 2.71 6.07
N THR A 71 -10.97 2.72 6.22
CA THR A 71 -11.77 3.95 6.25
C THR A 71 -11.39 4.84 7.43
N GLN A 72 -11.18 4.26 8.61
CA GLN A 72 -10.81 5.02 9.81
C GLN A 72 -9.41 5.63 9.67
N TYR A 73 -8.45 4.85 9.19
CA TYR A 73 -7.06 5.30 9.05
C TYR A 73 -6.92 6.35 7.97
N TRP A 74 -7.61 6.16 6.84
CA TRP A 74 -7.60 7.10 5.74
C TRP A 74 -8.20 8.46 6.15
N GLU A 75 -9.35 8.45 6.83
CA GLU A 75 -10.00 9.67 7.33
C GLU A 75 -9.09 10.46 8.31
N LYS A 76 -8.35 9.74 9.15
CA LYS A 76 -7.45 10.37 10.14
C LYS A 76 -6.08 10.76 9.58
N ALA A 77 -5.80 10.43 8.33
CA ALA A 77 -4.46 10.51 7.75
C ALA A 77 -3.38 9.80 8.62
N GLU A 78 -3.76 8.67 9.23
CA GLU A 78 -2.89 7.84 10.06
C GLU A 78 -2.46 6.58 9.29
N PHE A 79 -1.29 6.02 9.62
CA PHE A 79 -0.83 4.76 9.03
C PHE A 79 -1.10 3.56 9.96
N PRO A 80 -1.66 2.44 9.47
CA PRO A 80 -1.93 1.26 10.29
C PRO A 80 -0.66 0.43 10.55
N PHE A 81 0.24 0.94 11.41
CA PHE A 81 1.52 0.28 11.71
C PHE A 81 1.39 -1.18 12.18
N HIS A 82 0.30 -1.51 12.88
CA HIS A 82 0.01 -2.88 13.33
C HIS A 82 -0.25 -3.86 12.18
N ALA A 83 -0.60 -3.38 10.98
CA ALA A 83 -0.83 -4.20 9.79
C ALA A 83 0.48 -4.58 9.08
N ILE A 84 1.59 -3.88 9.34
CA ILE A 84 2.89 -4.11 8.66
C ILE A 84 3.35 -5.56 8.77
N PRO A 85 3.35 -6.23 9.95
CA PRO A 85 3.78 -7.62 10.03
C PRO A 85 2.96 -8.55 9.15
N LYS A 86 1.65 -8.30 9.01
CA LYS A 86 0.76 -9.06 8.13
C LYS A 86 1.11 -8.82 6.66
N LEU A 87 1.28 -7.56 6.26
CA LEU A 87 1.68 -7.19 4.90
C LEU A 87 3.06 -7.76 4.54
N ALA A 88 3.99 -7.83 5.49
CA ALA A 88 5.31 -8.42 5.30
C ALA A 88 5.23 -9.91 4.94
N THR A 89 4.23 -10.66 5.42
CA THR A 89 4.03 -12.08 5.07
C THR A 89 3.68 -12.31 3.59
N LEU A 90 3.29 -11.25 2.86
CA LEU A 90 3.07 -11.31 1.42
C LEU A 90 4.39 -11.43 0.65
N GLY A 91 5.51 -11.01 1.24
CA GLY A 91 6.81 -11.03 0.58
C GLY A 91 6.93 -10.01 -0.55
N LEU A 92 6.15 -8.93 -0.55
CA LEU A 92 6.18 -7.95 -1.66
C LEU A 92 7.27 -6.88 -1.51
N ALA A 93 7.82 -6.72 -0.31
CA ALA A 93 8.79 -5.69 0.06
C ALA A 93 10.08 -5.68 -0.80
N ALA A 94 10.44 -6.80 -1.42
CA ALA A 94 11.59 -6.86 -2.33
C ALA A 94 11.26 -7.69 -3.58
N GLY A 95 10.03 -7.56 -4.07
CA GLY A 95 9.38 -8.47 -5.01
C GLY A 95 10.30 -9.01 -6.11
N ILE A 96 10.84 -8.14 -6.97
CA ILE A 96 11.62 -8.58 -8.15
C ILE A 96 13.13 -8.82 -7.87
N THR A 97 13.63 -8.41 -6.71
CA THR A 97 15.06 -8.48 -6.39
C THR A 97 15.47 -9.92 -6.15
N LYS A 98 16.50 -10.39 -6.88
CA LYS A 98 17.05 -11.74 -6.73
C LYS A 98 18.24 -11.76 -5.77
N GLY A 99 18.31 -12.78 -4.91
CA GLY A 99 19.36 -12.92 -3.90
C GLY A 99 19.08 -12.11 -2.63
N TYR A 100 20.04 -11.98 -1.72
CA TYR A 100 19.94 -11.15 -0.51
C TYR A 100 18.74 -11.46 0.40
N GLY A 101 18.26 -12.71 0.41
CA GLY A 101 17.05 -13.10 1.17
C GLY A 101 15.73 -12.56 0.57
N CYS A 102 15.79 -11.97 -0.63
CA CYS A 102 14.62 -11.46 -1.34
C CYS A 102 13.92 -12.58 -2.14
N PRO A 103 12.60 -12.46 -2.36
CA PRO A 103 11.77 -13.51 -2.97
C PRO A 103 12.07 -13.76 -4.46
N GLY A 104 12.60 -12.78 -5.19
CA GLY A 104 12.95 -12.95 -6.61
C GLY A 104 11.76 -13.27 -7.52
N LEU A 105 10.60 -12.69 -7.24
CA LEU A 105 9.37 -12.81 -8.02
C LEU A 105 9.59 -12.41 -9.49
N SER A 106 8.76 -12.96 -10.37
CA SER A 106 8.63 -12.44 -11.73
C SER A 106 8.12 -10.99 -11.70
N LEU A 107 8.40 -10.23 -12.76
CA LEU A 107 7.88 -8.87 -12.90
C LEU A 107 6.34 -8.86 -12.89
N THR A 108 5.73 -9.85 -13.56
CA THR A 108 4.27 -10.03 -13.62
C THR A 108 3.69 -10.35 -12.24
N ALA A 109 4.31 -11.25 -11.47
CA ALA A 109 3.91 -11.55 -10.09
C ALA A 109 3.95 -10.30 -9.20
N ASN A 110 5.00 -9.49 -9.30
CA ASN A 110 5.11 -8.24 -8.55
C ASN A 110 4.03 -7.22 -8.99
N ALA A 111 3.79 -7.09 -10.29
CA ALA A 111 2.81 -6.17 -10.85
C ALA A 111 1.37 -6.53 -10.43
N ILE A 112 0.97 -7.79 -10.60
CA ILE A 112 -0.39 -8.24 -10.24
C ILE A 112 -0.61 -8.18 -8.72
N SER A 113 0.41 -8.47 -7.91
CA SER A 113 0.33 -8.32 -6.46
C SER A 113 0.14 -6.87 -6.05
N THR A 114 0.89 -5.94 -6.67
CA THR A 114 0.73 -4.50 -6.45
C THR A 114 -0.70 -4.06 -6.79
N ALA A 115 -1.25 -4.54 -7.91
CA ALA A 115 -2.62 -4.25 -8.32
C ALA A 115 -3.65 -4.77 -7.30
N GLU A 116 -3.48 -5.97 -6.74
CA GLU A 116 -4.39 -6.51 -5.72
C GLU A 116 -4.33 -5.75 -4.38
N VAL A 117 -3.16 -5.24 -3.98
CA VAL A 117 -3.03 -4.34 -2.83
C VAL A 117 -3.77 -3.03 -3.11
N ALA A 118 -3.48 -2.40 -4.25
CA ALA A 118 -4.07 -1.13 -4.66
C ALA A 118 -5.60 -1.20 -4.83
N ARG A 119 -6.12 -2.37 -5.22
CA ARG A 119 -7.57 -2.61 -5.34
C ARG A 119 -8.30 -2.38 -4.03
N VAL A 120 -7.67 -2.66 -2.90
CA VAL A 120 -8.26 -2.48 -1.56
C VAL A 120 -7.86 -1.14 -0.95
N ASP A 121 -6.56 -0.83 -0.89
CA ASP A 121 -6.06 0.45 -0.38
C ASP A 121 -4.80 0.91 -1.12
N ALA A 122 -4.90 2.05 -1.78
CA ALA A 122 -3.79 2.66 -2.52
C ALA A 122 -2.65 3.15 -1.59
N SER A 123 -2.94 3.43 -0.32
CA SER A 123 -1.96 3.90 0.65
C SER A 123 -0.98 2.78 1.01
N CYS A 124 -1.50 1.60 1.36
CA CYS A 124 -0.72 0.38 1.56
C CYS A 124 0.06 -0.02 0.30
N SER A 125 -0.55 0.11 -0.89
CA SER A 125 0.13 -0.17 -2.15
C SER A 125 1.33 0.75 -2.35
N THR A 126 1.17 2.05 -2.13
CA THR A 126 2.25 3.04 -2.23
C THR A 126 3.37 2.74 -1.23
N PHE A 127 3.00 2.42 0.01
CA PHE A 127 3.97 2.04 1.04
C PHE A 127 4.87 0.87 0.61
N ILE A 128 4.28 -0.21 0.09
CA ILE A 128 5.03 -1.37 -0.42
C ILE A 128 5.82 -1.01 -1.67
N LEU A 129 5.22 -0.25 -2.61
CA LEU A 129 5.81 0.09 -3.89
C LEU A 129 7.07 0.96 -3.74
N VAL A 130 7.05 1.98 -2.87
CA VAL A 130 8.23 2.81 -2.61
C VAL A 130 9.39 1.95 -2.11
N HIS A 131 9.12 1.05 -1.17
CA HIS A 131 10.13 0.16 -0.62
C HIS A 131 10.68 -0.79 -1.71
N ALA A 132 9.78 -1.53 -2.38
CA ALA A 132 10.14 -2.60 -3.30
C ALA A 132 10.63 -2.14 -4.68
N SER A 133 10.10 -1.03 -5.19
CA SER A 133 10.27 -0.62 -6.59
C SER A 133 11.06 0.66 -6.78
N LEU A 134 11.20 1.51 -5.76
CA LEU A 134 12.09 2.68 -5.82
C LEU A 134 13.38 2.44 -5.06
N VAL A 135 13.26 1.99 -3.81
CA VAL A 135 14.42 1.88 -2.93
C VAL A 135 15.24 0.63 -3.24
N MET A 136 14.64 -0.57 -3.20
CA MET A 136 15.39 -1.82 -3.41
C MET A 136 16.21 -1.86 -4.73
N PRO A 137 15.70 -1.40 -5.89
CA PRO A 137 16.50 -1.35 -7.12
C PRO A 137 17.65 -0.32 -7.06
N THR A 138 17.49 0.75 -6.31
CA THR A 138 18.47 1.84 -6.21
C THR A 138 19.67 1.46 -5.34
N ILE A 139 19.48 0.67 -4.27
CA ILE A 139 20.57 0.41 -3.31
C ILE A 139 21.50 -0.75 -3.71
N GLY A 140 21.27 -1.41 -4.84
CA GLY A 140 22.18 -2.41 -5.40
C GLY A 140 22.42 -3.62 -4.48
N LYS A 141 23.69 -4.02 -4.28
CA LYS A 141 24.12 -5.26 -3.59
C LYS A 141 24.10 -5.19 -2.05
N SER A 142 23.24 -4.38 -1.45
CA SER A 142 23.22 -4.15 -0.01
C SER A 142 22.07 -4.90 0.69
N ASN A 143 22.33 -5.43 1.89
CA ASN A 143 21.39 -6.27 2.64
C ASN A 143 20.35 -5.44 3.43
N ILE A 144 19.65 -4.55 2.74
CA ILE A 144 18.74 -3.57 3.33
C ILE A 144 17.32 -4.14 3.47
N ALA A 145 17.09 -5.38 3.00
CA ALA A 145 15.84 -6.12 3.22
C ALA A 145 15.47 -6.29 4.71
N SER A 146 16.38 -5.95 5.63
CA SER A 146 16.17 -5.90 7.08
C SER A 146 15.58 -4.58 7.59
N PHE A 147 15.63 -3.48 6.82
CA PHE A 147 15.11 -2.19 7.29
C PHE A 147 13.59 -2.16 7.19
N PRO A 148 12.87 -1.91 8.31
CA PRO A 148 11.41 -1.96 8.33
C PRO A 148 10.74 -0.82 7.55
N PHE A 149 11.49 0.28 7.29
CA PHE A 149 11.02 1.46 6.58
C PHE A 149 12.11 2.01 5.69
N THR A 150 11.74 2.33 4.44
CA THR A 150 12.62 3.08 3.54
C THR A 150 11.84 4.17 2.83
N LEU A 151 12.56 5.16 2.32
CA LEU A 151 12.01 6.30 1.59
C LEU A 151 12.86 6.57 0.35
N TYR A 152 12.25 7.24 -0.62
CA TYR A 152 12.92 7.71 -1.82
C TYR A 152 12.73 9.22 -1.94
N ALA A 153 13.77 9.98 -1.62
CA ALA A 153 13.74 11.44 -1.65
C ALA A 153 14.32 11.95 -2.99
N LEU A 154 13.43 12.33 -3.90
CA LEU A 154 13.78 12.92 -5.20
C LEU A 154 13.10 14.27 -5.40
N THR A 155 11.78 14.32 -5.18
CA THR A 155 10.98 15.54 -5.35
C THR A 155 11.35 16.60 -4.32
N GLU A 156 11.48 17.84 -4.77
CA GLU A 156 11.72 19.05 -3.96
C GLU A 156 10.53 20.01 -4.08
N PRO A 157 10.38 21.02 -3.19
CA PRO A 157 9.27 21.99 -3.26
C PRO A 157 9.12 22.67 -4.63
N ASP A 158 10.24 22.97 -5.29
CA ASP A 158 10.28 23.66 -6.59
C ASP A 158 10.46 22.70 -7.78
N TYR A 159 10.77 21.41 -7.53
CA TYR A 159 11.16 20.43 -8.56
C TYR A 159 10.41 19.11 -8.40
N GLY A 160 9.30 18.99 -9.12
CA GLY A 160 8.52 17.75 -9.29
C GLY A 160 8.78 17.10 -10.65
N SER A 161 8.06 17.56 -11.69
CA SER A 161 8.20 17.02 -13.05
C SER A 161 9.60 17.24 -13.64
N ASP A 162 10.26 18.36 -13.33
CA ASP A 162 11.64 18.63 -13.72
C ASP A 162 12.62 18.14 -12.64
N ALA A 163 12.60 16.83 -12.39
CA ALA A 163 13.49 16.21 -11.40
C ALA A 163 14.97 16.34 -11.76
N SER A 164 15.33 16.58 -13.04
CA SER A 164 16.71 16.81 -13.46
C SER A 164 17.33 18.11 -12.93
N SER A 165 16.50 19.07 -12.50
CA SER A 165 16.94 20.39 -12.04
C SER A 165 16.97 20.54 -10.51
N LEU A 166 16.96 19.42 -9.78
CA LEU A 166 17.00 19.39 -8.31
C LEU A 166 18.19 20.20 -7.74
N ARG A 167 18.01 20.82 -6.58
CA ARG A 167 19.00 21.71 -5.95
C ARG A 167 19.72 21.11 -4.76
N THR A 168 19.25 19.99 -4.20
CA THR A 168 19.95 19.27 -3.13
C THR A 168 21.37 18.92 -3.59
N ALA A 169 22.37 19.47 -2.90
CA ALA A 169 23.78 19.31 -3.24
C ALA A 169 24.49 18.37 -2.26
N ALA A 170 25.45 17.60 -2.79
CA ALA A 170 26.38 16.82 -1.99
C ALA A 170 27.78 17.42 -2.13
N THR A 171 28.31 18.01 -1.05
CA THR A 171 29.68 18.52 -1.01
C THR A 171 30.61 17.43 -0.51
N LYS A 172 31.64 17.10 -1.29
CA LYS A 172 32.69 16.18 -0.85
C LYS A 172 33.42 16.77 0.36
N VAL A 173 33.46 16.02 1.45
CA VAL A 173 34.22 16.33 2.68
C VAL A 173 35.38 15.37 2.85
#